data_AF-A0A7C1AHZ1-F1
#
_entry.id   AF-A0A7C1AHZ1-F1
#
_cell.length_a   1.000
_cell.length_b   1.000
_cell.length_c   1.000
_cell.angle_alpha   90.00
_cell.angle_beta   90.00
_cell.angle_gamma   90.00
#
_symmetry.space_group_name_H-M   'P 1'
#
loop_
_entity.id
_entity.type
_entity.pdbx_description
1 polymer ?
#
loop_
_entity_poly.entity_id
_entity_poly.type
_entity_poly.pdbx_seq_one_letter_code
_entity_poly.pdbx_strand_id
1 'polypeptide(L)'
;MTEIKDQDWEPGRKIVAEIGKIKSQVKAIHEFTVSPDGEKIAVPVVNEDGSYAIAVNEKILPMTFELLWYLRYAANGKLTGLVRIDDMWTLAVDGQPMEDRYEYAWNPKFSENGVAVAFLCKRDNQYGVALNGKMWEQSFHAIRDFCISPDGSQTAATVQVDSLAEADTEGFMGGVWSVAVNGKAWDKKYVNCWGPLFNADGTLVAAEVRTGICEYSIGVNDSIWTEKYGCVWEPIFKPGTDSVVAPVRIKGSWTL
;
A
#
# COMPACT_ATOMS: atom_id res chain seq x y z
N MET A 1 -1.48 -17.96 3.70
CA MET A 1 -2.53 -18.72 2.98
C MET A 1 -3.31 -19.50 4.02
N THR A 2 -4.53 -19.07 4.35
CA THR A 2 -5.40 -19.80 5.29
C THR A 2 -5.70 -21.17 4.68
N GLU A 3 -5.44 -22.26 5.39
CA GLU A 3 -5.69 -23.61 4.88
C GLU A 3 -7.19 -23.77 4.58
N ILE A 4 -7.54 -24.05 3.32
CA ILE A 4 -8.92 -24.29 2.85
C ILE A 4 -9.38 -25.73 3.25
N LYS A 5 -8.91 -26.24 4.39
CA LYS A 5 -9.07 -27.65 4.75
C LYS A 5 -10.46 -27.99 5.28
N ASP A 6 -11.25 -26.99 5.68
CA ASP A 6 -12.56 -27.19 6.33
C ASP A 6 -13.75 -26.64 5.52
N GLN A 7 -13.57 -26.37 4.21
CA GLN A 7 -14.70 -25.96 3.36
C GLN A 7 -15.54 -27.17 2.94
N ASP A 8 -16.86 -27.04 3.15
CA ASP A 8 -17.85 -27.96 2.60
C ASP A 8 -17.98 -27.68 1.09
N TRP A 9 -17.53 -28.64 0.28
CA TRP A 9 -17.57 -28.57 -1.19
C TRP A 9 -18.83 -29.19 -1.78
N GLU A 10 -19.75 -29.69 -0.95
CA GLU A 10 -21.01 -30.26 -1.44
C GLU A 10 -21.94 -29.16 -1.98
N PRO A 11 -22.72 -29.45 -3.04
CA PRO A 11 -23.70 -28.50 -3.56
C PRO A 11 -24.69 -28.07 -2.48
N GLY A 12 -24.73 -26.78 -2.16
CA GLY A 12 -25.57 -26.27 -1.10
C GLY A 12 -25.63 -24.76 -1.03
N ARG A 13 -26.28 -24.26 0.01
CA ARG A 13 -26.27 -22.84 0.38
C ARG A 13 -26.07 -22.70 1.86
N LYS A 14 -25.25 -21.74 2.26
CA LYS A 14 -25.05 -21.33 3.64
C LYS A 14 -25.39 -19.86 3.78
N ILE A 15 -26.16 -19.51 4.79
CA ILE A 15 -26.42 -18.11 5.14
C ILE A 15 -25.27 -17.65 6.02
N VAL A 16 -24.48 -16.69 5.52
CA VAL A 16 -23.31 -16.13 6.23
C VAL A 16 -23.73 -14.95 7.12
N ALA A 17 -24.63 -14.10 6.63
CA ALA A 17 -25.16 -12.99 7.40
C ALA A 17 -26.54 -12.53 6.88
N GLU A 18 -27.36 -12.03 7.80
CA GLU A 18 -28.62 -11.34 7.52
C GLU A 18 -28.43 -9.81 7.47
N ILE A 19 -28.11 -9.28 6.28
CA ILE A 19 -27.81 -7.85 6.08
C ILE A 19 -28.93 -6.91 6.56
N GLY A 20 -30.19 -7.37 6.48
CA GLY A 20 -31.35 -6.62 6.98
C GLY A 20 -31.28 -6.32 8.49
N LYS A 21 -30.70 -7.23 9.28
CA LYS A 21 -30.51 -7.05 10.73
C LYS A 21 -29.46 -5.99 11.04
N ILE A 22 -28.42 -5.86 10.20
CA ILE A 22 -27.43 -4.80 10.33
C ILE A 22 -28.11 -3.45 10.07
N LYS A 23 -28.84 -3.36 8.95
CA LYS A 23 -29.51 -2.13 8.52
C LYS A 23 -30.55 -1.62 9.52
N SER A 24 -31.21 -2.51 10.28
CA SER A 24 -32.18 -2.09 11.31
C SER A 24 -31.56 -1.49 12.57
N GLN A 25 -30.23 -1.61 12.75
CA GLN A 25 -29.52 -1.15 13.95
C GLN A 25 -28.77 0.16 13.75
N VAL A 26 -28.66 0.65 12.51
CA VAL A 26 -27.76 1.74 12.13
C VAL A 26 -28.44 2.70 11.17
N LYS A 27 -27.98 3.95 11.15
CA LYS A 27 -28.50 5.01 10.30
C LYS A 27 -28.15 4.79 8.83
N ALA A 28 -26.93 4.31 8.55
CA ALA A 28 -26.46 4.03 7.19
C ALA A 28 -25.44 2.88 7.15
N ILE A 29 -25.30 2.30 5.95
CA ILE A 29 -24.32 1.27 5.61
C ILE A 29 -23.57 1.71 4.34
N HIS A 30 -22.29 1.36 4.23
CA HIS A 30 -21.44 1.67 3.06
C HIS A 30 -21.10 0.39 2.26
N GLU A 31 -19.90 0.30 1.69
CA GLU A 31 -19.44 -0.82 0.86
C GLU A 31 -19.12 -2.06 1.69
N PHE A 32 -19.64 -3.22 1.26
CA PHE A 32 -19.34 -4.52 1.87
C PHE A 32 -17.97 -5.05 1.45
N THR A 33 -17.33 -5.79 2.34
CA THR A 33 -16.16 -6.63 2.04
C THR A 33 -16.37 -8.03 2.58
N VAL A 34 -15.86 -9.04 1.86
CA VAL A 34 -16.03 -10.47 2.21
C VAL A 34 -14.66 -11.05 2.56
N SER A 35 -14.60 -11.91 3.57
CA SER A 35 -13.37 -12.57 3.96
C SER A 35 -12.89 -13.58 2.91
N PRO A 36 -11.59 -13.90 2.84
CA PRO A 36 -11.05 -14.81 1.83
C PRO A 36 -11.67 -16.23 1.86
N ASP A 37 -12.11 -16.68 3.03
CA ASP A 37 -12.78 -17.97 3.23
C ASP A 37 -14.30 -17.94 2.93
N GLY A 38 -14.87 -16.75 2.67
CA GLY A 38 -16.30 -16.55 2.44
C GLY A 38 -17.18 -16.60 3.68
N GLU A 39 -16.60 -16.73 4.88
CA GLU A 39 -17.34 -16.97 6.13
C GLU A 39 -17.75 -15.69 6.88
N LYS A 40 -17.26 -14.54 6.44
CA LYS A 40 -17.56 -13.24 7.06
C LYS A 40 -17.84 -12.19 6.01
N ILE A 41 -18.83 -11.35 6.29
CA ILE A 41 -19.04 -10.08 5.59
C ILE A 41 -18.85 -8.94 6.57
N ALA A 42 -18.07 -7.94 6.19
CA ALA A 42 -17.88 -6.74 6.99
C ALA A 42 -18.32 -5.49 6.23
N VAL A 43 -18.76 -4.47 6.97
CA VAL A 43 -19.28 -3.23 6.39
C VAL A 43 -19.04 -2.04 7.32
N PRO A 44 -18.61 -0.89 6.80
CA PRO A 44 -18.68 0.38 7.54
C PRO A 44 -20.14 0.74 7.77
N VAL A 45 -20.50 1.00 9.03
CA VAL A 45 -21.83 1.45 9.43
C VAL A 45 -21.75 2.82 10.06
N VAL A 46 -22.82 3.60 9.95
CA VAL A 46 -22.97 4.90 10.60
C VAL A 46 -24.05 4.77 11.67
N ASN A 47 -23.68 5.04 12.92
CA ASN A 47 -24.58 5.05 14.06
C ASN A 47 -25.53 6.26 14.00
N GLU A 48 -26.55 6.27 14.85
CA GLU A 48 -27.54 7.36 14.92
C GLU A 48 -26.89 8.71 15.27
N ASP A 49 -25.86 8.70 16.11
CA ASP A 49 -25.08 9.88 16.48
C ASP A 49 -24.13 10.36 15.37
N GLY A 50 -24.05 9.64 14.25
CA GLY A 50 -23.19 9.95 13.12
C GLY A 50 -21.78 9.36 13.20
N SER A 51 -21.42 8.69 14.30
CA SER A 51 -20.13 7.99 14.40
C SER A 51 -20.07 6.78 13.48
N TYR A 52 -18.88 6.47 12.97
CA TYR A 52 -18.64 5.27 12.16
C TYR A 52 -18.27 4.09 13.05
N ALA A 53 -18.72 2.90 12.69
CA ALA A 53 -18.29 1.64 13.29
C ALA A 53 -18.13 0.57 12.21
N ILE A 54 -17.64 -0.61 12.60
CA ILE A 54 -17.55 -1.78 11.73
C ILE A 54 -18.60 -2.77 12.18
N ALA A 55 -19.43 -3.27 11.26
CA ALA A 55 -20.19 -4.49 11.48
C ALA A 55 -19.48 -5.67 10.82
N VAL A 56 -19.44 -6.82 11.51
CA VAL A 56 -19.00 -8.11 10.97
C VAL A 56 -20.14 -9.11 11.17
N ASN A 57 -20.65 -9.63 10.06
CA ASN A 57 -21.96 -10.30 10.00
C ASN A 57 -23.01 -9.42 10.71
N GLU A 58 -23.81 -9.95 11.62
CA GLU A 58 -24.85 -9.17 12.33
C GLU A 58 -24.35 -8.37 13.53
N LYS A 59 -23.05 -8.42 13.84
CA LYS A 59 -22.48 -7.82 15.05
C LYS A 59 -21.75 -6.51 14.74
N ILE A 60 -22.21 -5.42 15.34
CA ILE A 60 -21.47 -4.15 15.37
C ILE A 60 -20.36 -4.24 16.40
N LEU A 61 -19.13 -3.93 15.98
CA LEU A 61 -17.98 -3.88 16.88
C LEU A 61 -18.06 -2.64 17.78
N PRO A 62 -17.54 -2.70 19.02
CA PRO A 62 -17.77 -1.65 20.02
C PRO A 62 -17.00 -0.35 19.75
N MET A 63 -15.94 -0.39 18.95
CA MET A 63 -15.14 0.79 18.64
C MET A 63 -15.85 1.67 17.61
N THR A 64 -15.86 2.98 17.88
CA THR A 64 -16.42 4.01 17.01
C THR A 64 -15.33 4.99 16.55
N PHE A 65 -15.56 5.62 15.39
CA PHE A 65 -14.61 6.48 14.70
C PHE A 65 -15.32 7.71 14.13
N GLU A 66 -14.58 8.79 13.87
CA GLU A 66 -15.11 9.96 13.16
C GLU A 66 -15.35 9.65 11.69
N LEU A 67 -14.43 8.90 11.07
CA LEU A 67 -14.50 8.43 9.70
C LEU A 67 -13.93 7.01 9.61
N LEU A 68 -14.47 6.22 8.67
CA LEU A 68 -13.97 4.89 8.36
C LEU A 68 -14.09 4.63 6.85
N TRP A 69 -12.99 4.24 6.21
CA TRP A 69 -12.92 3.97 4.77
C TRP A 69 -11.92 2.87 4.43
N TYR A 70 -11.99 2.38 3.19
CA TYR A 70 -11.12 1.31 2.69
C TYR A 70 -11.12 0.04 3.57
N LEU A 71 -12.32 -0.40 3.99
CA LEU A 71 -12.47 -1.62 4.77
C LEU A 71 -12.20 -2.85 3.89
N ARG A 72 -11.17 -3.64 4.21
CA ARG A 72 -10.71 -4.78 3.42
C ARG A 72 -10.16 -5.90 4.30
N TYR A 73 -10.41 -7.15 3.89
CA TYR A 73 -9.75 -8.30 4.48
C TYR A 73 -8.37 -8.55 3.84
N ALA A 74 -7.38 -8.81 4.68
CA ALA A 74 -6.07 -9.33 4.26
C ALA A 74 -6.15 -10.83 3.93
N ALA A 75 -5.13 -11.36 3.26
CA ALA A 75 -5.07 -12.77 2.85
C ALA A 75 -5.09 -13.78 4.02
N ASN A 76 -4.77 -13.35 5.23
CA ASN A 76 -4.86 -14.15 6.47
C ASN A 76 -6.22 -14.01 7.18
N GLY A 77 -7.18 -13.29 6.60
CA GLY A 77 -8.51 -13.08 7.17
C GLY A 77 -8.62 -11.98 8.22
N LYS A 78 -7.55 -11.23 8.50
CA LYS A 78 -7.64 -10.02 9.33
C LYS A 78 -8.38 -8.91 8.60
N LEU A 79 -9.28 -8.23 9.28
CA LEU A 79 -10.02 -7.10 8.74
C LEU A 79 -9.25 -5.81 9.00
N THR A 80 -9.11 -4.96 7.99
CA THR A 80 -8.44 -3.67 8.13
C THR A 80 -9.29 -2.54 7.59
N GLY A 81 -9.12 -1.33 8.14
CA GLY A 81 -9.75 -0.13 7.63
C GLY A 81 -8.99 1.12 8.05
N LEU A 82 -8.97 2.14 7.20
CA LEU A 82 -8.44 3.45 7.57
C LEU A 82 -9.48 4.17 8.41
N VAL A 83 -9.09 4.61 9.60
CA VAL A 83 -9.99 5.21 10.59
C VAL A 83 -9.48 6.56 11.05
N ARG A 84 -10.39 7.47 11.38
CA ARG A 84 -10.08 8.79 11.92
C ARG A 84 -10.56 8.92 13.37
N ILE A 85 -9.67 9.36 14.26
CA ILE A 85 -9.91 9.53 15.70
C ILE A 85 -9.15 10.76 16.18
N ASP A 86 -9.86 11.70 16.81
CA ASP A 86 -9.35 13.00 17.26
C ASP A 86 -8.67 13.74 16.11
N ASP A 87 -9.40 13.88 15.00
CA ASP A 87 -8.96 14.49 13.74
C ASP A 87 -7.74 13.85 13.04
N MET A 88 -7.17 12.77 13.58
CA MET A 88 -6.00 12.08 13.02
C MET A 88 -6.33 10.70 12.45
N TRP A 89 -5.61 10.30 11.40
CA TRP A 89 -5.78 9.04 10.70
C TRP A 89 -4.85 7.94 11.22
N THR A 90 -5.34 6.70 11.23
CA THR A 90 -4.53 5.50 11.41
C THR A 90 -5.19 4.31 10.72
N LEU A 91 -4.58 3.13 10.79
CA LEU A 91 -5.18 1.87 10.36
C LEU A 91 -5.76 1.15 11.59
N ALA A 92 -6.98 0.63 11.47
CA ALA A 92 -7.54 -0.33 12.41
C ALA A 92 -7.32 -1.76 11.90
N VAL A 93 -6.98 -2.69 12.79
CA VAL A 93 -6.90 -4.14 12.54
C VAL A 93 -7.91 -4.83 13.46
N ASP A 94 -8.82 -5.59 12.87
CA ASP A 94 -9.96 -6.24 13.54
C ASP A 94 -10.75 -5.26 14.45
N GLY A 95 -10.92 -4.04 13.96
CA GLY A 95 -11.62 -2.95 14.64
C GLY A 95 -10.83 -2.24 15.74
N GLN A 96 -9.57 -2.62 15.97
CA GLN A 96 -8.69 -1.94 16.92
C GLN A 96 -7.74 -0.98 16.19
N PRO A 97 -7.81 0.35 16.44
CA PRO A 97 -6.88 1.30 15.85
C PRO A 97 -5.44 1.02 16.32
N MET A 98 -4.46 1.23 15.43
CA MET A 98 -3.06 1.27 15.82
C MET A 98 -2.78 2.45 16.77
N GLU A 99 -1.72 2.32 17.55
CA GLU A 99 -1.33 3.32 18.57
C GLU A 99 -0.97 4.67 17.96
N ASP A 100 -0.09 4.65 16.95
CA ASP A 100 0.32 5.83 16.23
C ASP A 100 -0.78 6.37 15.32
N ARG A 101 -0.90 7.70 15.28
CA ARG A 101 -1.80 8.43 14.38
C ARG A 101 -1.02 9.48 13.57
N TYR A 102 -1.65 9.92 12.49
CA TYR A 102 -1.04 10.72 11.43
C TYR A 102 -1.99 11.79 10.92
N GLU A 103 -1.47 12.87 10.33
CA GLU A 103 -2.28 13.89 9.64
C GLU A 103 -3.07 13.25 8.49
N TYR A 104 -2.46 12.29 7.81
CA TYR A 104 -3.06 11.47 6.76
C TYR A 104 -2.48 10.06 6.80
N ALA A 105 -3.32 9.06 6.48
CA ALA A 105 -2.92 7.69 6.21
C ALA A 105 -3.69 7.16 4.99
N TRP A 106 -3.01 6.52 4.04
CA TRP A 106 -3.64 6.03 2.80
C TRP A 106 -2.86 4.87 2.16
N ASN A 107 -3.48 4.25 1.15
CA ASN A 107 -2.88 3.21 0.30
C ASN A 107 -2.27 2.04 1.09
N PRO A 108 -3.00 1.35 1.99
CA PRO A 108 -2.44 0.21 2.72
C PRO A 108 -2.12 -0.96 1.77
N LYS A 109 -0.95 -1.57 1.97
CA LYS A 109 -0.45 -2.77 1.26
C LYS A 109 -0.05 -3.84 2.28
N PHE A 110 -0.25 -5.10 1.94
CA PHE A 110 0.02 -6.24 2.81
C PHE A 110 1.19 -7.06 2.30
N SER A 111 1.94 -7.69 3.21
CA SER A 111 2.87 -8.76 2.86
C SER A 111 2.12 -9.95 2.25
N GLU A 112 2.83 -10.83 1.55
CA GLU A 112 2.20 -11.95 0.83
C GLU A 112 1.40 -12.89 1.76
N ASN A 113 1.91 -13.10 2.98
CA ASN A 113 1.23 -13.88 4.02
C ASN A 113 0.11 -13.10 4.76
N GLY A 114 -0.09 -11.82 4.47
CA GLY A 114 -1.05 -10.93 5.11
C GLY A 114 -0.72 -10.52 6.56
N VAL A 115 0.44 -10.93 7.09
CA VAL A 115 0.80 -10.70 8.51
C VAL A 115 1.21 -9.26 8.75
N ALA A 116 2.01 -8.68 7.86
CA ALA A 116 2.44 -7.29 7.94
C ALA A 116 1.55 -6.41 7.06
N VAL A 117 1.35 -5.18 7.50
CA VAL A 117 0.67 -4.14 6.74
C VAL A 117 1.49 -2.87 6.78
N ALA A 118 1.65 -2.25 5.62
CA ALA A 118 2.28 -0.96 5.49
C ALA A 118 1.34 0.03 4.81
N PHE A 119 1.44 1.31 5.13
CA PHE A 119 0.64 2.36 4.52
C PHE A 119 1.45 3.64 4.40
N LEU A 120 1.08 4.50 3.45
CA LEU A 120 1.63 5.84 3.36
C LEU A 120 1.03 6.70 4.45
N CYS A 121 1.84 7.54 5.07
CA CYS A 121 1.40 8.45 6.10
C CYS A 121 2.09 9.81 6.00
N LYS A 122 1.48 10.80 6.65
CA LYS A 122 1.99 12.17 6.74
C LYS A 122 2.00 12.65 8.20
N ARG A 123 3.12 13.22 8.62
CA ARG A 123 3.33 13.81 9.95
C ARG A 123 4.26 15.01 9.81
N ASP A 124 3.95 16.12 10.47
CA ASP A 124 4.74 17.37 10.44
C ASP A 124 5.00 17.87 9.01
N ASN A 125 3.97 17.79 8.17
CA ASN A 125 4.03 18.10 6.75
C ASN A 125 5.01 17.25 5.91
N GLN A 126 5.53 16.15 6.44
CA GLN A 126 6.45 15.23 5.77
C GLN A 126 5.81 13.85 5.53
N TYR A 127 6.23 13.19 4.46
CA TYR A 127 5.70 11.90 4.02
C TYR A 127 6.60 10.75 4.46
N GLY A 128 5.99 9.61 4.76
CA GLY A 128 6.71 8.39 5.11
C GLY A 128 5.87 7.14 4.85
N VAL A 129 6.45 5.98 5.14
CA VAL A 129 5.77 4.69 5.17
C VAL A 129 5.71 4.23 6.61
N ALA A 130 4.52 3.86 7.08
CA ALA A 130 4.35 3.18 8.36
C ALA A 130 4.23 1.68 8.13
N LEU A 131 5.12 0.89 8.75
CA LEU A 131 5.06 -0.58 8.76
C LEU A 131 4.54 -1.02 10.12
N ASN A 132 3.41 -1.74 10.14
CA ASN A 132 2.71 -2.16 11.35
C ASN A 132 2.48 -1.00 12.35
N GLY A 133 2.14 0.17 11.82
CA GLY A 133 1.88 1.38 12.59
C GLY A 133 3.12 2.16 13.01
N LYS A 134 4.33 1.77 12.61
CA LYS A 134 5.54 2.53 12.89
C LYS A 134 6.08 3.18 11.63
N MET A 135 6.04 4.52 11.61
CA MET A 135 6.60 5.33 10.52
C MET A 135 8.12 5.22 10.49
N TRP A 136 8.70 5.30 9.29
CA TRP A 136 10.14 5.48 9.12
C TRP A 136 10.69 6.64 9.95
N GLU A 137 11.95 6.51 10.40
CA GLU A 137 12.65 7.59 11.12
C GLU A 137 12.94 8.79 10.21
N GLN A 138 13.31 8.51 8.95
CA GLN A 138 13.48 9.53 7.91
C GLN A 138 12.18 9.72 7.13
N SER A 139 11.89 10.97 6.82
CA SER A 139 10.71 11.39 6.08
C SER A 139 11.12 12.25 4.87
N PHE A 140 10.17 12.45 3.95
CA PHE A 140 10.44 13.02 2.64
C PHE A 140 9.40 14.06 2.23
N HIS A 141 9.76 14.94 1.31
CA HIS A 141 8.87 15.98 0.79
C HIS A 141 7.65 15.43 0.05
N ALA A 142 7.80 14.25 -0.57
CA ALA A 142 6.73 13.55 -1.23
C ALA A 142 7.07 12.06 -1.39
N ILE A 143 6.03 11.23 -1.43
CA ILE A 143 6.10 9.82 -1.83
C ILE A 143 5.05 9.57 -2.92
N ARG A 144 5.42 8.87 -3.99
CA ARG A 144 4.51 8.56 -5.12
C ARG A 144 3.97 7.14 -5.07
N ASP A 145 4.83 6.16 -4.83
CA ASP A 145 4.46 4.76 -4.68
C ASP A 145 5.39 4.08 -3.66
N PHE A 146 4.97 2.94 -3.15
CA PHE A 146 5.76 2.11 -2.23
C PHE A 146 5.42 0.64 -2.35
N CYS A 147 6.27 -0.24 -1.84
CA CYS A 147 6.01 -1.67 -1.74
C CYS A 147 6.46 -2.21 -0.39
N ILE A 148 6.06 -3.44 -0.11
CA ILE A 148 6.46 -4.22 1.06
C ILE A 148 7.14 -5.50 0.59
N SER A 149 8.19 -5.93 1.27
CA SER A 149 8.87 -7.18 0.96
C SER A 149 7.94 -8.39 1.17
N PRO A 150 8.17 -9.52 0.47
CA PRO A 150 7.28 -10.69 0.59
C PRO A 150 7.08 -11.19 2.02
N ASP A 151 8.14 -11.17 2.83
CA ASP A 151 8.14 -11.55 4.24
C ASP A 151 7.53 -10.50 5.18
N GLY A 152 7.30 -9.28 4.68
CA GLY A 152 6.73 -8.17 5.44
C GLY A 152 7.70 -7.43 6.37
N SER A 153 9.01 -7.68 6.27
CA SER A 153 10.01 -7.08 7.15
C SER A 153 10.52 -5.71 6.67
N GLN A 154 10.36 -5.40 5.38
CA GLN A 154 10.91 -4.20 4.76
C GLN A 154 9.90 -3.49 3.88
N THR A 155 10.09 -2.19 3.71
CA THR A 155 9.34 -1.38 2.76
C THR A 155 10.28 -0.55 1.90
N ALA A 156 9.87 -0.27 0.66
CA ALA A 156 10.57 0.63 -0.23
C ALA A 156 9.60 1.61 -0.87
N ALA A 157 10.05 2.83 -1.16
CA ALA A 157 9.20 3.87 -1.73
C ALA A 157 9.96 4.76 -2.70
N THR A 158 9.26 5.31 -3.69
CA THR A 158 9.80 6.37 -4.55
C THR A 158 9.58 7.71 -3.87
N VAL A 159 10.67 8.41 -3.55
CA VAL A 159 10.67 9.56 -2.65
C VAL A 159 11.28 10.78 -3.32
N GLN A 160 10.76 11.96 -3.00
CA GLN A 160 11.40 13.23 -3.35
C GLN A 160 12.42 13.60 -2.27
N VAL A 161 13.70 13.59 -2.63
CA VAL A 161 14.83 13.79 -1.70
C VAL A 161 15.28 15.24 -1.59
N ASP A 162 14.98 16.07 -2.59
CA ASP A 162 15.28 17.51 -2.57
C ASP A 162 13.99 18.31 -2.72
N SER A 163 13.92 19.46 -2.04
CA SER A 163 12.85 20.43 -2.25
C SER A 163 12.99 21.14 -3.60
N LEU A 164 11.85 21.54 -4.16
CA LEU A 164 11.78 22.36 -5.37
C LEU A 164 10.99 23.62 -5.08
N ALA A 165 11.45 24.75 -5.60
CA ALA A 165 10.63 25.96 -5.64
C ALA A 165 9.47 25.79 -6.65
N GLU A 166 8.42 26.59 -6.48
CA GLU A 166 7.31 26.60 -7.43
C GLU A 166 7.83 26.90 -8.85
N ALA A 167 7.40 26.09 -9.82
CA ALA A 167 7.80 26.17 -11.22
C ALA A 167 9.30 25.99 -11.52
N ASP A 168 10.10 25.42 -10.60
CA ASP A 168 11.50 25.08 -10.85
C ASP A 168 11.65 23.84 -11.75
N THR A 169 11.52 24.08 -13.06
CA THR A 169 11.64 23.05 -14.08
C THR A 169 13.09 22.59 -14.28
N GLU A 170 14.07 23.46 -14.06
CA GLU A 170 15.49 23.13 -14.20
C GLU A 170 15.93 22.20 -13.07
N GLY A 171 15.60 22.53 -11.82
CA GLY A 171 15.84 21.67 -10.67
C GLY A 171 15.13 20.32 -10.79
N PHE A 172 13.87 20.31 -11.25
CA PHE A 172 13.16 19.06 -11.51
C PHE A 172 13.88 18.17 -12.53
N MET A 173 14.35 18.76 -13.63
CA MET A 173 15.10 18.04 -14.66
C MET A 173 16.51 17.63 -14.23
N GLY A 174 17.10 18.32 -13.23
CA GLY A 174 18.34 17.91 -12.56
C GLY A 174 18.20 16.65 -11.70
N GLY A 175 16.96 16.25 -11.37
CA GLY A 175 16.65 15.04 -10.64
C GLY A 175 16.53 15.26 -9.14
N VAL A 176 15.32 15.08 -8.61
CA VAL A 176 14.99 15.23 -7.19
C VAL A 176 14.33 13.99 -6.59
N TRP A 177 14.19 12.92 -7.37
CA TRP A 177 13.55 11.68 -6.96
C TRP A 177 14.58 10.58 -6.77
N SER A 178 14.32 9.70 -5.81
CA SER A 178 15.10 8.49 -5.56
C SER A 178 14.18 7.36 -5.06
N VAL A 179 14.76 6.21 -4.76
CA VAL A 179 14.07 5.10 -4.07
C VAL A 179 14.64 5.00 -2.67
N ALA A 180 13.79 4.98 -1.66
CA ALA A 180 14.17 4.73 -0.27
C ALA A 180 13.79 3.32 0.15
N VAL A 181 14.68 2.64 0.88
CA VAL A 181 14.42 1.35 1.52
C VAL A 181 14.47 1.56 3.03
N ASN A 182 13.38 1.26 3.73
CA ASN A 182 13.23 1.50 5.16
C ASN A 182 13.58 2.95 5.58
N GLY A 183 13.19 3.92 4.77
CA GLY A 183 13.45 5.34 5.00
C GLY A 183 14.83 5.83 4.55
N LYS A 184 15.74 4.95 4.10
CA LYS A 184 17.04 5.37 3.56
C LYS A 184 17.01 5.43 2.04
N ALA A 185 17.14 6.63 1.47
CA ALA A 185 17.25 6.83 0.03
C ALA A 185 18.52 6.21 -0.57
N TRP A 186 18.44 5.77 -1.82
CA TRP A 186 19.61 5.50 -2.66
C TRP A 186 20.41 6.79 -2.89
N ASP A 187 21.71 6.63 -3.15
CA ASP A 187 22.61 7.78 -3.32
C ASP A 187 22.35 8.53 -4.64
N LYS A 188 21.96 7.82 -5.71
CA LYS A 188 21.62 8.47 -6.98
C LYS A 188 20.24 9.11 -6.96
N LYS A 189 20.15 10.19 -7.72
CA LYS A 189 18.93 10.93 -7.99
C LYS A 189 18.53 10.77 -9.45
N TYR A 190 17.23 10.86 -9.67
CA TYR A 190 16.58 10.67 -10.96
C TYR A 190 15.57 11.78 -11.16
N VAL A 191 15.27 12.09 -12.43
CA VAL A 191 14.14 12.98 -12.79
C VAL A 191 12.85 12.42 -12.17
N ASN A 192 12.71 11.09 -12.19
CA ASN A 192 11.61 10.42 -11.52
C ASN A 192 11.91 8.92 -11.29
N CYS A 193 11.17 8.30 -10.37
CA CYS A 193 11.17 6.86 -10.14
C CYS A 193 9.74 6.35 -9.98
N TRP A 194 9.47 5.11 -10.39
CA TRP A 194 8.16 4.45 -10.23
C TRP A 194 8.29 2.95 -9.96
N GLY A 195 7.20 2.36 -9.48
CA GLY A 195 7.04 0.91 -9.37
C GLY A 195 8.17 0.22 -8.59
N PRO A 196 8.49 0.65 -7.36
CA PRO A 196 9.49 -0.04 -6.57
C PRO A 196 8.97 -1.45 -6.22
N LEU A 197 9.82 -2.46 -6.30
CA LEU A 197 9.48 -3.83 -5.89
C LEU A 197 10.67 -4.55 -5.29
N PHE A 198 10.40 -5.47 -4.36
CA PHE A 198 11.40 -6.37 -3.81
C PHE A 198 11.53 -7.65 -4.66
N ASN A 199 12.71 -8.26 -4.64
CA ASN A 199 12.88 -9.67 -5.05
C ASN A 199 12.30 -10.62 -3.99
N ALA A 200 12.35 -11.92 -4.25
CA ALA A 200 11.64 -12.92 -3.44
C ALA A 200 12.13 -13.01 -1.98
N ASP A 201 13.41 -12.74 -1.72
CA ASP A 201 14.00 -12.75 -0.37
C ASP A 201 14.07 -11.36 0.29
N GLY A 202 13.61 -10.31 -0.40
CA GLY A 202 13.59 -8.95 0.10
C GLY A 202 14.95 -8.24 0.14
N THR A 203 16.01 -8.80 -0.44
CA THR A 203 17.36 -8.20 -0.39
C THR A 203 17.62 -7.17 -1.50
N LEU A 204 16.90 -7.27 -2.61
CA LEU A 204 17.02 -6.38 -3.76
C LEU A 204 15.74 -5.59 -3.99
N VAL A 205 15.89 -4.30 -4.29
CA VAL A 205 14.80 -3.44 -4.75
C VAL A 205 15.07 -2.99 -6.17
N ALA A 206 14.14 -3.27 -7.07
CA ALA A 206 14.12 -2.73 -8.42
C ALA A 206 13.13 -1.57 -8.52
N ALA A 207 13.33 -0.67 -9.48
CA ALA A 207 12.39 0.40 -9.81
C ALA A 207 12.60 0.89 -11.25
N GLU A 208 11.55 1.44 -11.84
CA GLU A 208 11.67 2.26 -13.05
C GLU A 208 12.35 3.57 -12.69
N VAL A 209 13.32 4.00 -13.49
CA VAL A 209 14.00 5.29 -13.30
C VAL A 209 14.02 6.09 -14.59
N ARG A 210 13.74 7.39 -14.47
CA ARG A 210 13.88 8.36 -15.55
C ARG A 210 15.10 9.22 -15.30
N THR A 211 16.07 9.17 -16.20
CA THR A 211 17.32 9.95 -16.11
C THR A 211 17.34 11.20 -16.97
N GLY A 212 16.37 11.38 -17.86
CA GLY A 212 16.27 12.54 -18.75
C GLY A 212 14.86 12.75 -19.28
N ILE A 213 14.69 13.60 -20.31
CA ILE A 213 13.35 13.95 -20.83
C ILE A 213 12.61 12.71 -21.37
N CYS A 214 13.26 11.88 -22.17
CA CYS A 214 12.70 10.64 -22.70
C CYS A 214 13.66 9.46 -22.50
N GLU A 215 14.44 9.49 -21.42
CA GLU A 215 15.44 8.47 -21.12
C GLU A 215 15.07 7.74 -19.84
N TYR A 216 14.74 6.46 -20.00
CA TYR A 216 14.29 5.57 -18.95
C TYR A 216 15.21 4.35 -18.85
N SER A 217 15.27 3.76 -17.66
CA SER A 217 16.01 2.52 -17.40
C SER A 217 15.42 1.83 -16.16
N ILE A 218 15.99 0.69 -15.78
CA ILE A 218 15.67 0.02 -14.53
C ILE A 218 16.83 0.22 -13.57
N GLY A 219 16.53 0.65 -12.35
CA GLY A 219 17.45 0.67 -11.22
C GLY A 219 17.25 -0.55 -10.33
N VAL A 220 18.34 -1.14 -9.83
CA VAL A 220 18.36 -2.22 -8.83
C VAL A 220 19.38 -1.86 -7.75
N ASN A 221 18.93 -1.62 -6.52
CA ASN A 221 19.76 -1.17 -5.40
C ASN A 221 20.79 -0.09 -5.82
N ASP A 222 20.31 1.02 -6.36
CA ASP A 222 21.11 2.17 -6.82
C ASP A 222 21.97 1.93 -8.08
N SER A 223 21.98 0.72 -8.64
CA SER A 223 22.65 0.42 -9.92
C SER A 223 21.64 0.41 -11.07
N ILE A 224 21.89 1.19 -12.12
CA ILE A 224 21.01 1.22 -13.30
C ILE A 224 21.50 0.26 -14.39
N TRP A 225 20.58 -0.26 -15.20
CA TRP A 225 20.96 -0.90 -16.45
C TRP A 225 21.77 0.07 -17.33
N THR A 226 22.74 -0.47 -18.06
CA THR A 226 23.59 0.31 -18.98
C THR A 226 22.75 0.93 -20.10
N GLU A 227 21.77 0.18 -20.59
CA GLU A 227 20.90 0.63 -21.68
C GLU A 227 19.83 1.64 -21.21
N LYS A 228 19.50 2.53 -22.14
CA LYS A 228 18.44 3.54 -21.99
C LYS A 228 17.36 3.33 -23.04
N TYR A 229 16.12 3.53 -22.62
CA TYR A 229 14.95 3.28 -23.44
C TYR A 229 14.05 4.51 -23.49
N GLY A 230 13.21 4.60 -24.52
CA GLY A 230 12.22 5.67 -24.63
C GLY A 230 11.11 5.58 -23.58
N CYS A 231 10.93 4.40 -22.99
CA CYS A 231 10.07 4.10 -21.86
C CYS A 231 10.42 2.69 -21.33
N VAL A 232 10.14 2.45 -20.05
CA VAL A 232 10.15 1.13 -19.40
C VAL A 232 8.84 1.02 -18.61
N TRP A 233 8.41 -0.20 -18.25
CA TRP A 233 7.15 -0.39 -17.55
C TRP A 233 7.19 -1.61 -16.63
N GLU A 234 6.67 -1.48 -15.40
CA GLU A 234 6.44 -2.50 -14.37
C GLU A 234 7.52 -3.61 -14.34
N PRO A 235 8.74 -3.30 -13.84
CA PRO A 235 9.77 -4.32 -13.68
C PRO A 235 9.29 -5.43 -12.74
N ILE A 236 9.70 -6.66 -13.03
CA ILE A 236 9.50 -7.82 -12.17
C ILE A 236 10.81 -8.58 -11.96
N PHE A 237 11.00 -9.15 -10.78
CA PHE A 237 12.05 -10.16 -10.60
C PHE A 237 11.58 -11.49 -11.17
N LYS A 238 12.42 -12.12 -12.01
CA LYS A 238 12.15 -13.45 -12.53
C LYS A 238 12.16 -14.46 -11.37
N PRO A 239 11.11 -15.30 -11.21
CA PRO A 239 11.05 -16.26 -10.11
C PRO A 239 12.30 -17.15 -9.99
N GLY A 240 12.78 -17.30 -8.76
CA GLY A 240 13.97 -18.11 -8.43
C GLY A 240 15.31 -17.49 -8.84
N THR A 241 15.34 -16.21 -9.23
CA THR A 241 16.56 -15.50 -9.63
C THR A 241 16.52 -14.03 -9.19
N ASP A 242 17.67 -13.36 -9.20
CA ASP A 242 17.79 -11.91 -8.98
C ASP A 242 17.74 -11.09 -10.29
N SER A 243 17.42 -11.74 -11.41
CA SER A 243 17.30 -11.07 -12.70
C SER A 243 15.99 -10.28 -12.77
N VAL A 244 16.08 -9.03 -13.18
CA VAL A 244 14.91 -8.18 -13.44
C VAL A 244 14.55 -8.25 -14.91
N VAL A 245 13.25 -8.32 -15.19
CA VAL A 245 12.66 -8.26 -16.52
C VAL A 245 11.69 -7.09 -16.56
N ALA A 246 11.71 -6.31 -17.63
CA ALA A 246 10.79 -5.20 -17.83
C ALA A 246 10.51 -5.02 -19.33
N PRO A 247 9.25 -4.81 -19.74
CA PRO A 247 8.94 -4.25 -21.04
C PRO A 247 9.68 -2.92 -21.28
N VAL A 248 10.30 -2.79 -22.45
CA VAL A 248 11.05 -1.60 -22.85
C VAL A 248 10.60 -1.09 -24.22
N ARG A 249 10.66 0.22 -24.43
CA ARG A 249 10.28 0.83 -25.72
C ARG A 249 11.51 1.10 -26.58
N ILE A 250 11.65 0.36 -27.67
CA ILE A 250 12.73 0.47 -28.66
C ILE A 250 12.14 0.89 -30.00
N LYS A 251 12.64 1.99 -30.58
CA LYS A 251 12.19 2.54 -31.88
C LYS A 251 10.66 2.68 -32.00
N GLY A 252 10.00 3.08 -30.91
CA GLY A 252 8.56 3.34 -30.86
C GLY A 252 7.68 2.13 -30.49
N SER A 253 8.24 0.92 -30.41
CA SER A 253 7.51 -0.32 -30.11
C SER A 253 7.93 -0.94 -28.78
N TRP A 254 7.01 -1.61 -28.10
CA TRP A 254 7.29 -2.37 -26.88
C TRP A 254 7.98 -3.70 -27.20
N THR A 255 9.00 -4.04 -26.41
CA THR A 255 9.81 -5.27 -26.50
C THR A 255 9.99 -5.84 -25.09
N LEU A 256 10.04 -7.18 -24.98
CA LEU A 256 10.38 -7.90 -23.75
C LEU A 256 11.69 -8.66 -23.96
#